data_AF-A0A2P6W701-F1
#
_entry.id   AF-A0A2P6W701-F1
#
_cell.length_a   1.000
_cell.length_b   1.000
_cell.length_c   1.000
_cell.angle_alpha   90.00
_cell.angle_beta   90.00
_cell.angle_gamma   90.00
#
_symmetry.space_group_name_H-M   'P 1'
#
loop_
_entity.id
_entity.type
_entity.pdbx_description
1 polymer ?
#
loop_
_entity_poly.entity_id
_entity_poly.type
_entity_poly.pdbx_seq_one_letter_code
_entity_poly.pdbx_strand_id
1 'polypeptide(L)' 'CSPSHAYEALQDETELGLLLPCNVIVYEEEDQVYVSAVNPERLLEVTENDELEEIASEIRQGLKNAVDEAAGQ' A
#
# COMPACT_ATOMS: atom_id res chain seq x y z
N CYS A 1 1.47 3.70 -7.12
CA CYS A 1 2.82 3.86 -6.55
C CYS A 1 3.15 5.35 -6.53
N SER A 2 3.47 5.90 -5.35
CA SER A 2 3.92 7.30 -5.19
C SER A 2 5.45 7.33 -5.21
N PRO A 3 6.11 8.01 -6.18
CA PRO A 3 7.56 8.07 -6.23
C PRO A 3 8.20 8.73 -5.00
N SER A 4 7.56 9.75 -4.42
CA SER A 4 8.07 10.42 -3.21
C SER A 4 8.10 9.47 -2.02
N HIS A 5 6.99 8.77 -1.76
CA HIS A 5 6.92 7.84 -0.62
C HIS A 5 7.84 6.64 -0.79
N ALA A 6 7.94 6.11 -2.01
CA ALA A 6 8.85 5.00 -2.30
C ALA A 6 10.32 5.42 -2.09
N TYR A 7 10.68 6.64 -2.51
CA TYR A 7 12.03 7.15 -2.30
C TYR A 7 12.34 7.34 -0.82
N GLU A 8 11.44 7.96 -0.07
CA GLU A 8 11.59 8.16 1.38
C GLU A 8 11.73 6.83 2.12
N ALA A 9 10.82 5.87 1.90
CA ALA A 9 10.90 4.56 2.54
C ALA A 9 12.19 3.79 2.20
N LEU A 10 12.70 3.91 0.97
CA LEU A 10 13.95 3.26 0.54
C LEU A 10 15.20 3.92 1.13
N GLN A 11 15.12 5.19 1.55
CA GLN A 11 16.22 5.87 2.24
C GLN A 11 16.36 5.35 3.66
N ASP A 12 15.26 4.94 4.29
CA ASP A 12 15.25 4.40 5.65
C ASP A 12 15.48 2.87 5.67
N GLU A 13 14.89 2.12 4.73
CA GLU A 13 15.08 0.68 4.59
C GLU A 13 15.24 0.28 3.11
N THR A 14 16.45 -0.10 2.70
CA THR A 14 16.73 -0.45 1.30
C THR A 14 16.09 -1.79 0.90
N GLU A 15 16.03 -2.78 1.81
CA GLU A 15 15.48 -4.10 1.51
C GLU A 15 13.95 -4.07 1.31
N LEU A 16 13.29 -3.00 1.77
CA LEU A 16 11.87 -2.69 1.51
C LEU A 16 11.54 -2.68 0.01
N GLY A 17 12.53 -2.43 -0.86
CA GLY A 17 12.38 -2.53 -2.31
C GLY A 17 11.85 -3.87 -2.81
N LEU A 18 12.02 -4.96 -2.04
CA LEU A 18 11.45 -6.27 -2.35
C LEU A 18 9.92 -6.33 -2.17
N LEU A 19 9.37 -5.40 -1.41
CA LEU A 19 7.95 -5.29 -1.08
C LEU A 19 7.23 -4.22 -1.92
N LEU A 20 7.97 -3.42 -2.69
CA LEU A 20 7.42 -2.43 -3.61
C LEU A 20 7.12 -3.05 -4.98
N PRO A 21 6.12 -2.54 -5.72
CA PRO A 21 5.18 -1.47 -5.35
C PRO A 21 4.00 -1.98 -4.50
N CYS A 22 3.20 -1.06 -3.96
CA CYS A 22 1.91 -1.41 -3.34
C CYS A 22 0.99 -2.08 -4.38
N ASN A 23 0.79 -3.38 -4.24
CA ASN A 23 0.00 -4.18 -5.16
C ASN A 23 -1.50 -3.92 -4.97
N VAL A 24 -2.23 -3.90 -6.09
CA VAL A 24 -3.69 -3.86 -6.14
C VAL A 24 -4.14 -4.96 -7.08
N ILE A 25 -5.14 -5.73 -6.67
CA ILE A 25 -5.80 -6.74 -7.50
C ILE A 25 -7.21 -6.29 -7.85
N VAL A 26 -7.62 -6.60 -9.07
CA VAL A 26 -8.98 -6.40 -9.56
C VAL A 26 -9.41 -7.70 -10.22
N TYR A 27 -10.55 -8.24 -9.79
CA TYR A 27 -11.09 -9.49 -10.33
C TYR A 27 -12.61 -9.49 -10.28
N GLU A 28 -13.22 -10.41 -11.02
CA GLU A 28 -14.67 -10.61 -11.08
C GLU A 28 -14.99 -12.02 -10.58
N GLU A 29 -16.00 -12.13 -9.71
CA GLU A 29 -16.52 -13.38 -9.19
C GLU A 29 -18.03 -13.23 -8.94
N GLU A 30 -18.84 -14.18 -9.40
CA GLU A 30 -20.32 -14.17 -9.26
C GLU A 30 -20.98 -12.84 -9.72
N ASP A 31 -20.60 -12.34 -10.90
CA ASP A 31 -21.06 -11.06 -11.49
C ASP A 31 -20.79 -9.83 -10.61
N GLN A 32 -19.87 -9.94 -9.63
CA GLN A 32 -19.42 -8.85 -8.78
C GLN A 32 -17.93 -8.56 -9.01
N VAL A 33 -17.59 -7.27 -9.14
CA VAL A 33 -16.21 -6.81 -9.26
C VAL A 33 -15.63 -6.54 -7.87
N TYR A 34 -14.43 -7.05 -7.64
CA TYR A 34 -13.68 -6.88 -6.40
C TYR A 34 -12.40 -6.09 -6.68
N VAL A 35 -12.14 -5.10 -5.83
CA VAL A 35 -10.89 -4.33 -5.81
C VAL A 35 -10.26 -4.53 -4.43
N SER A 36 -9.00 -4.94 -4.38
CA SER A 36 -8.28 -5.10 -3.13
C SER A 36 -6.88 -4.53 -3.24
N ALA A 37 -6.48 -3.72 -2.28
CA ALA A 37 -5.13 -3.18 -2.15
C ALA A 37 -4.39 -3.88 -1.02
N VAL A 38 -3.08 -4.04 -1.17
CA VAL A 38 -2.21 -4.48 -0.07
C VAL A 38 -2.34 -3.51 1.11
N ASN A 39 -2.23 -4.02 2.35
CA ASN A 39 -2.12 -3.16 3.53
C ASN A 39 -0.64 -2.77 3.75
N PRO A 40 -0.26 -1.49 3.57
CA PRO A 40 1.12 -1.05 3.76
C PRO A 40 1.63 -1.24 5.18
N GLU A 41 0.80 -0.99 6.21
CA GLU A 41 1.20 -1.17 7.62
C GLU A 41 1.68 -2.63 7.85
N ARG A 42 0.89 -3.60 7.36
CA ARG A 42 1.24 -5.02 7.47
C ARG A 42 2.46 -5.43 6.65
N LEU A 43 2.64 -4.78 5.50
CA LEU A 43 3.75 -5.07 4.61
C LEU A 43 5.06 -4.55 5.22
N LEU A 44 5.03 -3.34 5.78
CA LEU A 44 6.19 -2.67 6.37
C LEU A 44 6.53 -3.18 7.77
N GLU A 45 5.56 -3.75 8.51
CA GLU A 45 5.80 -4.49 9.77
C GLU A 45 6.93 -5.55 9.62
N VAL A 46 7.14 -6.11 8.43
CA VAL A 46 8.20 -7.11 8.16
C VAL A 46 9.61 -6.54 8.31
N THR A 47 9.77 -5.22 8.17
CA THR A 47 11.07 -4.56 8.31
C THR A 47 11.47 -4.32 9.77
N GLU A 48 10.54 -4.45 10.71
CA GLU A 48 10.75 -4.13 12.14
C GLU A 48 11.32 -2.71 12.36
N ASN A 49 11.05 -1.78 11.42
CA ASN A 49 11.51 -0.40 11.47
C ASN A 49 10.34 0.56 11.80
N ASP A 50 10.31 1.02 13.06
CA ASP A 50 9.29 1.93 13.58
C ASP A 50 9.27 3.30 12.87
N GLU A 51 10.37 3.72 12.21
CA GLU A 51 10.44 4.98 11.46
C GLU A 51 9.49 4.98 10.26
N LEU A 52 9.07 3.79 9.79
CA LEU A 52 8.17 3.63 8.66
C LEU A 52 6.69 3.62 9.02
N GLU A 53 6.32 3.72 10.30
CA GLU A 53 4.92 3.67 10.73
C GLU A 53 4.09 4.84 10.17
N GLU A 54 4.66 6.06 10.19
CA GLU A 54 3.98 7.27 9.74
C GLU A 54 3.70 7.19 8.23
N ILE A 55 4.74 6.87 7.43
CA ILE A 55 4.59 6.75 5.97
C ILE A 55 3.66 5.59 5.59
N ALA A 56 3.68 4.48 6.34
CA ALA A 56 2.76 3.37 6.12
C ALA A 56 1.29 3.78 6.32
N SER A 57 1.01 4.55 7.38
CA SER A 57 -0.32 5.10 7.69
C SER A 57 -0.81 6.04 6.59
N GLU A 58 0.05 6.94 6.10
CA GLU A 58 -0.28 7.86 5.01
C GLU A 58 -0.59 7.12 3.70
N ILE A 59 0.26 6.16 3.31
CA ILE A 59 0.03 5.34 2.11
C ILE A 59 -1.27 4.55 2.25
N ARG A 60 -1.54 3.98 3.44
CA ARG A 60 -2.77 3.23 3.70
C ARG A 60 -4.01 4.10 3.52
N GLN A 61 -4.00 5.33 4.05
CA GLN A 61 -5.13 6.24 3.88
C GLN A 61 -5.36 6.59 2.40
N GLY A 62 -4.28 6.80 1.64
CA GLY A 62 -4.36 7.03 0.19
C GLY A 62 -4.93 5.84 -0.58
N LEU A 63 -4.45 4.63 -0.30
CA LEU A 63 -4.98 3.41 -0.94
C LEU A 63 -6.43 3.14 -0.57
N LYS A 64 -6.81 3.36 0.70
CA LYS A 64 -8.19 3.22 1.15
C LYS A 64 -9.11 4.17 0.38
N ASN A 65 -8.75 5.44 0.26
CA ASN A 65 -9.53 6.42 -0.49
C ASN A 65 -9.70 6.00 -1.96
N ALA A 66 -8.63 5.50 -2.60
CA ALA A 66 -8.68 5.05 -3.98
C ALA A 66 -9.59 3.82 -4.17
N VAL A 67 -9.59 2.88 -3.21
CA VAL A 67 -10.49 1.72 -3.22
C VAL A 67 -11.94 2.14 -2.96
N ASP A 68 -12.17 3.03 -2.00
CA ASP A 68 -13.51 3.55 -1.69
C ASP A 68 -14.11 4.27 -2.90
N GLU A 69 -13.32 5.13 -3.57
CA GLU A 69 -13.72 5.82 -4.81
C GLU A 69 -14.01 4.83 -5.96
N ALA A 70 -13.16 3.82 -6.14
CA ALA A 70 -13.37 2.78 -7.16
C ALA A 70 -14.62 1.92 -6.89
N ALA A 71 -14.99 1.74 -5.62
CA ALA A 71 -16.20 1.05 -5.19
C ALA A 71 -17.46 1.95 -5.23
N GLY A 72 -17.31 3.25 -5.50
CA GLY A 72 -18.42 4.21 -5.52
C GLY A 72 -18.99 4.55 -4.14
N GLN A 73 -18.15 4.51 -3.10
CA GLN A 73 -18.51 4.82 -1.70
C GLN A 73 -18.30 6.29 -1.35
#